data_AF-A0AA36MH25-F1
#
_entry.id   AF-A0AA36MH25-F1
#
_cell.length_a   1.000
_cell.length_b   1.000
_cell.length_c   1.000
_cell.angle_alpha   90.00
_cell.angle_beta   90.00
_cell.angle_gamma   90.00
#
_symmetry.space_group_name_H-M   'P 1'
#
loop_
_entity.id
_entity.type
_entity.pdbx_description
1 polymer ?
#
loop_
_entity_poly.entity_id
_entity_poly.type
_entity_poly.pdbx_seq_one_letter_code
_entity_poly.pdbx_strand_id
1 'polypeptide(L)'
;MQVLDATGCLHQRGILHRDLATKNVLFNLSGEIKVCDFGISRVAFGEDDDFGFVSAKAMEPPNMIVSLPYRAIELLLGETKYGPGLDIWSVGCILAEILLCQTGRRQPFFGGNLENPNKNPTMYVEEIFQIMGKPTDETWPGLHKLPLFKTYNTGKISSAKPQKEQGDERAFLRKFFRSGEGKPADSKYCLTESFFELLAGLLALCPKQRLTAAEALQHPFFTKEKPVPEWHAWHWALASAEIPRGDKKAKAGEDEARKLLKQLSKEEVGGVVEDDKGKAPGGKAKAVLEKWREQAEKRQQQELKRSNSMKEKAKAEEVPGWTKHWSSSQQRYYYHNVKTGKNSWTLPSK
;
A
#
# COMPACT_ATOMS: atom_id res chain seq x y z
N MET A 1 6.24 4.15 2.35
CA MET A 1 7.39 3.83 1.48
C MET A 1 7.50 2.33 1.19
N GLN A 2 7.80 1.45 2.15
CA GLN A 2 8.04 0.01 1.86
C GLN A 2 6.88 -0.69 1.12
N VAL A 3 5.62 -0.37 1.43
CA VAL A 3 4.46 -0.88 0.68
C VAL A 3 4.51 -0.45 -0.79
N LEU A 4 4.82 0.82 -1.08
CA LEU A 4 4.94 1.33 -2.45
C LEU A 4 6.11 0.68 -3.19
N ASP A 5 7.23 0.43 -2.52
CA ASP A 5 8.39 -0.28 -3.10
C ASP A 5 8.04 -1.73 -3.48
N ALA A 6 7.36 -2.45 -2.58
CA ALA A 6 6.84 -3.78 -2.86
C ALA A 6 5.85 -3.76 -4.04
N THR A 7 4.90 -2.83 -4.05
CA THR A 7 3.92 -2.67 -5.15
C THR A 7 4.62 -2.34 -6.48
N GLY A 8 5.60 -1.44 -6.48
CA GLY A 8 6.39 -1.11 -7.67
C GLY A 8 7.17 -2.31 -8.21
N CYS A 9 7.73 -3.13 -7.31
CA CYS A 9 8.42 -4.38 -7.67
C CYS A 9 7.47 -5.39 -8.36
N LEU A 10 6.21 -5.49 -7.91
CA LEU A 10 5.18 -6.31 -8.55
C LEU A 10 4.79 -5.76 -9.93
N HIS A 11 4.52 -4.45 -10.01
CA HIS A 11 4.10 -3.79 -11.25
C HIS A 11 5.18 -3.87 -12.34
N GLN A 12 6.46 -3.73 -11.99
CA GLN A 12 7.58 -3.91 -12.92
C GLN A 12 7.67 -5.34 -13.49
N ARG A 13 7.11 -6.33 -12.81
CA ARG A 13 7.02 -7.73 -13.25
C ARG A 13 5.70 -8.06 -13.95
N GLY A 14 4.87 -7.05 -14.20
CA GLY A 14 3.54 -7.21 -14.76
C GLY A 14 2.55 -7.88 -13.82
N ILE A 15 2.77 -7.86 -12.50
CA ILE A 15 1.89 -8.49 -11.52
C ILE A 15 0.99 -7.44 -10.88
N LEU A 16 -0.33 -7.66 -10.94
CA LEU A 16 -1.34 -6.92 -10.18
C LEU A 16 -1.68 -7.72 -8.92
N HIS A 17 -1.62 -7.08 -7.75
CA HIS A 17 -1.92 -7.76 -6.48
C HIS A 17 -3.42 -8.00 -6.31
N ARG A 18 -4.25 -6.97 -6.52
CA ARG A 18 -5.73 -7.00 -6.46
C ARG A 18 -6.36 -7.34 -5.10
N ASP A 19 -5.60 -7.35 -4.01
CA ASP A 19 -6.13 -7.42 -2.63
C ASP A 19 -5.17 -6.76 -1.63
N LEU A 20 -4.57 -5.63 -2.01
CA LEU A 20 -3.80 -4.85 -1.05
C LEU A 20 -4.77 -4.29 0.00
N ALA A 21 -4.55 -4.67 1.25
CA ALA A 21 -5.33 -4.27 2.41
C ALA A 21 -4.44 -4.35 3.64
N THR A 22 -4.79 -3.68 4.74
CA THR A 22 -3.98 -3.71 5.98
C THR A 22 -3.76 -5.12 6.51
N LYS A 23 -4.76 -6.01 6.37
CA LYS A 23 -4.66 -7.46 6.69
C LYS A 23 -3.57 -8.21 5.92
N ASN A 24 -3.18 -7.73 4.73
CA ASN A 24 -2.23 -8.36 3.80
C ASN A 24 -0.86 -7.66 3.80
N VAL A 25 -0.63 -6.77 4.79
CA VAL A 25 0.65 -6.09 5.01
C VAL A 25 1.21 -6.56 6.35
N LEU A 26 2.15 -7.50 6.27
CA LEU A 26 2.83 -8.03 7.45
C LEU A 26 3.98 -7.11 7.84
N PHE A 27 4.27 -7.02 9.14
CA PHE A 27 5.46 -6.36 9.63
C PHE A 27 6.14 -7.21 10.71
N ASN A 28 7.46 -7.09 10.84
CA ASN A 28 8.21 -7.74 11.91
C ASN A 28 8.76 -6.74 12.93
N LEU A 29 9.37 -7.24 14.00
CA LEU A 29 9.96 -6.42 15.07
C LEU A 29 11.15 -5.58 14.61
N SER A 30 11.72 -5.91 13.45
CA SER A 30 12.77 -5.12 12.81
C SER A 30 12.23 -3.95 11.98
N GLY A 31 10.89 -3.79 11.89
CA GLY A 31 10.24 -2.74 11.11
C GLY A 31 10.18 -3.02 9.61
N GLU A 32 10.43 -4.27 9.20
CA GLU A 32 10.33 -4.70 7.81
C GLU A 32 8.88 -4.99 7.44
N ILE A 33 8.43 -4.46 6.31
CA ILE A 33 7.10 -4.74 5.76
C ILE A 33 7.21 -5.80 4.67
N LYS A 34 6.31 -6.78 4.70
CA LYS A 34 6.14 -7.79 3.64
C LYS A 34 4.68 -7.83 3.21
N VAL A 35 4.44 -7.63 1.92
CA VAL A 35 3.14 -7.84 1.30
C VAL A 35 2.92 -9.34 1.10
N CYS A 36 1.74 -9.84 1.47
CA CYS A 36 1.38 -11.26 1.36
C CYS A 36 0.01 -11.45 0.70
N ASP A 37 -0.39 -12.72 0.55
CA ASP A 37 -1.65 -13.15 -0.04
C ASP A 37 -1.85 -12.76 -1.52
N PHE A 38 -1.22 -13.55 -2.38
CA PHE A 38 -1.31 -13.42 -3.84
C PHE A 38 -2.44 -14.28 -4.44
N GLY A 39 -3.37 -14.77 -3.62
CA GLY A 39 -4.39 -15.76 -4.03
C GLY A 39 -5.27 -15.28 -5.18
N ILE A 40 -5.51 -13.96 -5.25
CA ILE A 40 -6.23 -13.33 -6.36
C ILE A 40 -5.34 -12.40 -7.20
N SER A 41 -4.02 -12.53 -7.16
CA SER A 41 -3.15 -11.75 -8.05
C SER A 41 -3.25 -12.24 -9.50
N ARG A 42 -2.95 -11.36 -10.45
CA ARG A 42 -2.94 -11.69 -11.88
C ARG A 42 -1.74 -11.08 -12.54
N VAL A 43 -1.27 -11.76 -13.59
CA VAL A 43 -0.26 -11.20 -14.47
C VAL A 43 -0.97 -10.45 -15.59
N ALA A 44 -0.62 -9.18 -15.76
CA ALA A 44 -1.07 -8.30 -16.83
C ALA A 44 0.13 -8.05 -17.75
N PHE A 45 0.12 -8.64 -18.95
CA PHE A 45 1.15 -8.43 -19.99
C PHE A 45 0.55 -7.62 -21.17
N GLY A 46 1.33 -6.67 -21.74
CA GLY A 46 1.03 -5.89 -22.99
C GLY A 46 1.38 -6.68 -24.28
N GLU A 47 1.13 -6.25 -25.53
CA GLU A 47 1.20 -4.92 -26.24
C GLU A 47 -0.04 -4.69 -27.15
N ASP A 48 -0.64 -3.50 -27.25
CA ASP A 48 -0.54 -2.44 -28.30
C ASP A 48 -1.44 -1.24 -27.82
N ASP A 49 -1.21 0.07 -27.97
CA ASP A 49 -0.20 0.92 -28.62
C ASP A 49 -0.01 2.21 -27.77
N ASP A 50 1.17 2.81 -27.84
CA ASP A 50 1.63 4.10 -27.28
C ASP A 50 1.83 4.28 -25.76
N PHE A 51 1.14 3.54 -24.88
CA PHE A 51 1.52 3.33 -23.46
C PHE A 51 0.99 1.95 -22.94
N GLY A 52 0.88 0.99 -23.87
CA GLY A 52 -0.06 -0.14 -23.86
C GLY A 52 -0.01 -1.11 -22.68
N PHE A 53 -0.73 -0.79 -21.60
CA PHE A 53 -1.26 -1.78 -20.65
C PHE A 53 -2.73 -2.07 -20.96
N VAL A 54 -3.01 -3.00 -21.87
CA VAL A 54 -4.32 -3.64 -22.08
C VAL A 54 -4.03 -5.02 -22.71
N SER A 55 -4.74 -6.13 -22.54
CA SER A 55 -6.06 -6.44 -22.01
C SER A 55 -6.00 -7.91 -21.59
N ALA A 56 -6.25 -8.25 -20.32
CA ALA A 56 -6.85 -9.55 -20.10
C ALA A 56 -8.30 -9.39 -20.58
N LYS A 57 -8.54 -9.75 -21.84
CA LYS A 57 -9.84 -9.66 -22.54
C LYS A 57 -10.95 -10.50 -21.86
N ALA A 58 -10.70 -10.96 -20.64
CA ALA A 58 -11.55 -11.71 -19.73
C ALA A 58 -11.07 -11.51 -18.27
N MET A 59 -10.73 -10.28 -17.85
CA MET A 59 -10.52 -10.02 -16.43
C MET A 59 -11.84 -10.20 -15.67
N GLU A 60 -11.76 -10.79 -14.49
CA GLU A 60 -12.93 -11.06 -13.65
C GLU A 60 -13.76 -9.79 -13.44
N PRO A 61 -15.10 -9.91 -13.41
CA PRO A 61 -15.99 -8.81 -13.09
C PRO A 61 -15.54 -8.05 -11.82
N PRO A 62 -15.63 -6.71 -11.78
CA PRO A 62 -15.13 -5.90 -10.66
C PRO A 62 -15.71 -6.25 -9.28
N ASN A 63 -16.90 -6.86 -9.25
CA ASN A 63 -17.53 -7.34 -8.02
C ASN A 63 -16.81 -8.54 -7.38
N MET A 64 -15.94 -9.24 -8.11
CA MET A 64 -15.25 -10.46 -7.68
C MET A 64 -13.84 -10.23 -7.12
N ILE A 65 -13.33 -8.99 -7.16
CA ILE A 65 -11.93 -8.68 -6.84
C ILE A 65 -11.83 -7.51 -5.87
N VAL A 66 -10.74 -7.47 -5.09
CA VAL A 66 -10.44 -6.42 -4.10
C VAL A 66 -11.51 -6.28 -3.02
N SER A 67 -11.09 -6.31 -1.76
CA SER A 67 -11.97 -6.01 -0.62
C SER A 67 -12.58 -4.60 -0.74
N LEU A 68 -13.91 -4.45 -0.55
CA LEU A 68 -14.64 -3.18 -0.81
C LEU A 68 -13.98 -1.91 -0.24
N PRO A 69 -13.49 -1.88 1.01
CA PRO A 69 -12.85 -0.67 1.59
C PRO A 69 -11.60 -0.17 0.84
N TYR A 70 -10.93 -1.06 0.12
CA TYR A 70 -9.69 -0.79 -0.61
C TYR A 70 -9.91 -0.81 -2.13
N ARG A 71 -11.16 -1.02 -2.58
CA ARG A 71 -11.50 -1.13 -4.00
C ARG A 71 -11.51 0.25 -4.65
N ALA A 72 -10.79 0.39 -5.76
CA ALA A 72 -10.73 1.62 -6.51
C ALA A 72 -12.10 2.05 -7.04
N ILE A 73 -12.37 3.35 -7.09
CA ILE A 73 -13.69 3.88 -7.43
C ILE A 73 -14.11 3.51 -8.87
N GLU A 74 -13.19 3.45 -9.81
CA GLU A 74 -13.49 3.01 -11.18
C GLU A 74 -14.04 1.58 -11.21
N LEU A 75 -13.55 0.69 -10.35
CA LEU A 75 -14.06 -0.69 -10.22
C LEU A 75 -15.44 -0.71 -9.58
N LEU A 76 -15.68 0.15 -8.58
CA LEU A 76 -17.01 0.31 -7.99
C LEU A 76 -18.02 0.83 -9.01
N LEU A 77 -17.58 1.68 -9.95
CA LEU A 77 -18.38 2.22 -11.05
C LEU A 77 -18.50 1.26 -12.26
N GLY A 78 -17.96 0.05 -12.15
CA GLY A 78 -18.12 -1.02 -13.13
C GLY A 78 -17.11 -1.00 -14.28
N GLU A 79 -15.99 -0.27 -14.14
CA GLU A 79 -14.91 -0.34 -15.13
C GLU A 79 -14.32 -1.76 -15.17
N THR A 80 -14.24 -2.31 -16.38
CA THR A 80 -13.70 -3.66 -16.63
C THR A 80 -12.28 -3.62 -17.19
N LYS A 81 -11.86 -2.48 -17.71
CA LYS A 81 -10.49 -2.21 -18.18
C LYS A 81 -9.73 -1.50 -17.07
N TYR A 82 -9.10 -2.29 -16.21
CA TYR A 82 -8.30 -1.79 -15.09
C TYR A 82 -6.85 -2.24 -15.18
N GLY A 83 -5.97 -1.56 -14.44
CA GLY A 83 -4.53 -1.78 -14.46
C GLY A 83 -3.86 -1.51 -13.10
N PRO A 84 -2.54 -1.28 -13.09
CA PRO A 84 -1.74 -1.09 -11.86
C PRO A 84 -2.28 -0.02 -10.90
N GLY A 85 -2.97 0.99 -11.43
CA GLY A 85 -3.57 2.07 -10.64
C GLY A 85 -4.55 1.61 -9.56
N LEU A 86 -5.18 0.42 -9.69
CA LEU A 86 -6.06 -0.11 -8.64
C LEU A 86 -5.30 -0.45 -7.36
N ASP A 87 -4.09 -1.00 -7.49
CA ASP A 87 -3.26 -1.34 -6.33
C ASP A 87 -2.75 -0.06 -5.68
N ILE A 88 -2.46 0.99 -6.47
CA ILE A 88 -2.05 2.29 -5.95
C ILE A 88 -3.16 2.93 -5.10
N TRP A 89 -4.41 2.86 -5.57
CA TRP A 89 -5.57 3.31 -4.79
C TRP A 89 -5.63 2.58 -3.44
N SER A 90 -5.50 1.25 -3.45
CA SER A 90 -5.51 0.44 -2.23
C SER A 90 -4.37 0.85 -1.27
N VAL A 91 -3.17 1.16 -1.78
CA VAL A 91 -2.07 1.71 -0.96
C VAL A 91 -2.41 3.08 -0.37
N GLY A 92 -3.10 3.94 -1.12
CA GLY A 92 -3.63 5.21 -0.62
C GLY A 92 -4.61 5.02 0.54
N CYS A 93 -5.54 4.05 0.41
CA CYS A 93 -6.46 3.68 1.49
C CYS A 93 -5.72 3.18 2.74
N ILE A 94 -4.72 2.31 2.57
CA ILE A 94 -3.87 1.82 3.67
C ILE A 94 -3.16 2.98 4.38
N LEU A 95 -2.59 3.92 3.62
CA LEU A 95 -1.90 5.09 4.19
C LEU A 95 -2.85 5.97 5.01
N ALA A 96 -4.05 6.23 4.48
CA ALA A 96 -5.09 6.99 5.18
C ALA A 96 -5.58 6.26 6.44
N GLU A 97 -5.70 4.94 6.40
CA GLU A 97 -6.12 4.11 7.55
C GLU A 97 -5.06 4.07 8.66
N ILE A 98 -3.77 3.98 8.30
CA ILE A 98 -2.67 4.08 9.27
C ILE A 98 -2.74 5.41 10.03
N LEU A 99 -3.06 6.49 9.32
CA LEU A 99 -3.20 7.81 9.90
C LEU A 99 -4.42 7.90 10.86
N LEU A 100 -5.55 7.31 10.49
CA LEU A 100 -6.73 7.22 11.38
C LEU A 100 -6.45 6.38 12.63
N CYS A 101 -5.64 5.32 12.52
CA CYS A 101 -5.26 4.50 13.68
C CYS A 101 -4.52 5.33 14.75
N GLN A 102 -3.77 6.37 14.35
CA GLN A 102 -3.06 7.25 15.29
C GLN A 102 -4.01 8.08 16.16
N THR A 103 -5.25 8.28 15.72
CA THR A 103 -6.27 9.00 16.49
C THR A 103 -7.21 8.05 17.24
N GLY A 104 -6.80 6.79 17.41
CA GLY A 104 -7.60 5.74 18.07
C GLY A 104 -8.68 5.13 17.17
N ARG A 105 -8.83 5.59 15.93
CA ARG A 105 -9.84 5.07 14.99
C ARG A 105 -9.28 3.90 14.18
N ARG A 106 -9.50 2.68 14.68
CA ARG A 106 -9.06 1.42 14.06
C ARG A 106 -10.10 0.89 13.05
N GLN A 107 -10.34 1.66 12.00
CA GLN A 107 -11.35 1.35 10.99
C GLN A 107 -10.82 1.69 9.59
N PRO A 108 -11.28 0.99 8.54
CA PRO A 108 -10.94 1.35 7.17
C PRO A 108 -11.29 2.80 6.84
N PHE A 109 -10.47 3.45 6.01
CA PHE A 109 -10.67 4.85 5.64
C PHE A 109 -12.02 5.09 4.96
N PHE A 110 -12.35 4.28 3.95
CA PHE A 110 -13.69 4.16 3.39
C PHE A 110 -14.38 2.95 4.00
N GLY A 111 -15.65 3.05 4.36
CA GLY A 111 -16.38 1.94 4.96
C GLY A 111 -16.31 1.86 6.48
N GLY A 112 -15.49 2.69 7.13
CA GLY A 112 -15.29 2.64 8.59
C GLY A 112 -16.48 3.07 9.46
N ASN A 113 -17.61 3.50 8.91
CA ASN A 113 -18.78 3.84 9.73
C ASN A 113 -19.46 2.56 10.27
N LEU A 114 -19.37 2.33 11.58
CA LEU A 114 -19.97 1.20 12.30
C LEU A 114 -21.50 1.19 12.28
N GLU A 115 -22.14 2.32 12.05
CA GLU A 115 -23.61 2.41 11.98
C GLU A 115 -24.18 1.61 10.79
N ASN A 116 -23.35 1.31 9.80
CA ASN A 116 -23.76 0.54 8.64
C ASN A 116 -22.73 -0.56 8.31
N PRO A 117 -22.79 -1.72 8.97
CA PRO A 117 -21.84 -2.82 8.76
C PRO A 117 -22.00 -3.51 7.40
N ASN A 118 -23.14 -3.35 6.73
CA ASN A 118 -23.48 -4.03 5.46
C ASN A 118 -23.42 -3.08 4.26
N LYS A 119 -22.35 -2.28 4.17
CA LYS A 119 -22.17 -1.35 3.04
C LYS A 119 -22.06 -2.10 1.72
N ASN A 120 -22.89 -1.67 0.76
CA ASN A 120 -22.84 -2.12 -0.62
C ASN A 120 -21.97 -1.17 -1.48
N PRO A 121 -21.60 -1.53 -2.73
CA PRO A 121 -20.76 -0.69 -3.58
C PRO A 121 -21.27 0.74 -3.78
N THR A 122 -22.58 0.96 -3.88
CA THR A 122 -23.17 2.30 -4.02
C THR A 122 -22.88 3.18 -2.82
N MET A 123 -23.02 2.64 -1.60
CA MET A 123 -22.71 3.37 -0.36
C MET A 123 -21.23 3.75 -0.27
N TYR A 124 -20.32 2.91 -0.78
CA TYR A 124 -18.89 3.26 -0.86
C TYR A 124 -18.65 4.40 -1.84
N VAL A 125 -19.30 4.39 -3.02
CA VAL A 125 -19.17 5.49 -3.99
C VAL A 125 -19.68 6.81 -3.41
N GLU A 126 -20.83 6.78 -2.72
CA GLU A 126 -21.39 7.95 -2.05
C GLU A 126 -20.43 8.51 -0.99
N GLU A 127 -19.88 7.63 -0.14
CA GLU A 127 -18.90 8.01 0.88
C GLU A 127 -17.61 8.56 0.27
N ILE A 128 -17.09 7.95 -0.80
CA ILE A 128 -15.90 8.44 -1.51
C ILE A 128 -16.16 9.86 -2.03
N PHE A 129 -17.29 10.12 -2.71
CA PHE A 129 -17.60 11.47 -3.18
C PHE A 129 -17.83 12.47 -2.04
N GLN A 130 -18.41 12.04 -0.92
CA GLN A 130 -18.59 12.90 0.25
C GLN A 130 -17.23 13.32 0.84
N ILE A 131 -16.27 12.40 0.90
CA ILE A 131 -14.95 12.61 1.50
C ILE A 131 -14.01 13.34 0.53
N MET A 132 -14.01 12.95 -0.75
CA MET A 132 -13.02 13.36 -1.76
C MET A 132 -13.53 14.48 -2.68
N GLY A 133 -14.82 14.83 -2.58
CA GLY A 133 -15.49 15.69 -3.55
C GLY A 133 -15.99 14.89 -4.77
N LYS A 134 -17.07 15.39 -5.39
CA LYS A 134 -17.59 14.80 -6.63
C LYS A 134 -16.77 15.32 -7.83
N PRO A 135 -16.22 14.44 -8.69
CA PRO A 135 -15.51 14.88 -9.89
C PRO A 135 -16.41 15.67 -10.84
N THR A 136 -15.80 16.59 -11.57
CA THR A 136 -16.39 17.27 -12.72
C THR A 136 -15.96 16.56 -14.01
N ASP A 137 -16.55 16.92 -15.15
CA ASP A 137 -16.08 16.41 -16.45
C ASP A 137 -14.64 16.88 -16.78
N GLU A 138 -14.15 17.94 -16.11
CA GLU A 138 -12.78 18.42 -16.24
C GLU A 138 -11.80 17.56 -15.44
N THR A 139 -12.14 17.21 -14.20
CA THR A 139 -11.25 16.42 -13.32
C THR A 139 -11.29 14.94 -13.64
N TRP A 140 -12.44 14.41 -14.09
CA TRP A 140 -12.55 13.04 -14.60
C TRP A 140 -13.31 12.97 -15.93
N PRO A 141 -12.62 13.26 -17.06
CA PRO A 141 -13.22 13.14 -18.38
C PRO A 141 -13.70 11.71 -18.67
N GLY A 142 -15.00 11.58 -18.96
CA GLY A 142 -15.63 10.29 -19.29
C GLY A 142 -16.21 9.52 -18.10
N LEU A 143 -16.22 10.09 -16.89
CA LEU A 143 -16.90 9.52 -15.72
C LEU A 143 -18.35 9.10 -16.01
N HIS A 144 -19.09 9.94 -16.74
CA HIS A 144 -20.49 9.69 -17.12
C HIS A 144 -20.69 8.47 -18.04
N LYS A 145 -19.62 7.92 -18.62
CA LYS A 145 -19.64 6.74 -19.51
C LYS A 145 -19.48 5.44 -18.75
N LEU A 146 -19.12 5.47 -17.47
CA LEU A 146 -18.91 4.26 -16.68
C LEU A 146 -20.24 3.51 -16.44
N PRO A 147 -20.26 2.16 -16.53
CA PRO A 147 -21.50 1.39 -16.58
C PRO A 147 -22.45 1.62 -15.40
N LEU A 148 -21.92 1.77 -14.20
CA LEU A 148 -22.72 1.90 -12.98
C LEU A 148 -22.87 3.35 -12.50
N PHE A 149 -22.26 4.32 -13.19
CA PHE A 149 -22.33 5.72 -12.77
C PHE A 149 -23.77 6.25 -12.76
N LYS A 150 -24.55 5.97 -13.80
CA LYS A 150 -25.96 6.40 -13.85
C LYS A 150 -26.80 5.75 -12.76
N THR A 151 -26.62 4.44 -12.53
CA THR A 151 -27.32 3.69 -11.48
C THR A 151 -27.11 4.29 -10.09
N TYR A 152 -25.91 4.81 -9.82
CA TYR A 152 -25.59 5.43 -8.54
C TYR A 152 -25.94 6.92 -8.51
N ASN A 153 -26.00 7.59 -9.67
CA ASN A 153 -26.31 9.01 -9.80
C ASN A 153 -27.82 9.32 -9.91
N THR A 154 -28.69 8.31 -10.10
CA THR A 154 -30.15 8.48 -10.18
C THR A 154 -30.81 8.56 -8.79
N GLY A 155 -30.85 9.75 -8.22
CA GLY A 155 -32.00 10.19 -7.41
C GLY A 155 -31.89 10.21 -5.88
N LYS A 156 -30.80 9.75 -5.26
CA LYS A 156 -30.61 9.88 -3.79
C LYS A 156 -29.34 10.60 -3.34
N ILE A 157 -28.36 10.81 -4.22
CA ILE A 157 -27.19 11.68 -3.93
C ILE A 157 -27.61 13.14 -3.67
N SER A 158 -28.85 13.51 -4.02
CA SER A 158 -29.46 14.82 -3.84
C SER A 158 -29.99 15.14 -2.44
N SER A 159 -29.98 14.20 -1.47
CA SER A 159 -30.37 14.52 -0.08
C SER A 159 -29.20 15.02 0.78
N ALA A 160 -27.96 14.79 0.35
CA ALA A 160 -26.84 15.61 0.81
C ALA A 160 -26.97 16.96 0.10
N LYS A 161 -27.03 18.07 0.87
CA LYS A 161 -26.97 19.43 0.33
C LYS A 161 -25.96 19.45 -0.84
N PRO A 162 -26.31 19.98 -2.03
CA PRO A 162 -25.37 20.01 -3.14
C PRO A 162 -24.06 20.58 -2.62
N GLN A 163 -23.00 19.77 -2.64
CA GLN A 163 -21.68 20.20 -2.20
C GLN A 163 -21.28 21.31 -3.17
N LYS A 164 -21.57 22.57 -2.78
CA LYS A 164 -21.16 23.79 -3.49
C LYS A 164 -19.66 24.04 -3.34
N GLU A 165 -18.96 23.23 -2.54
CA GLU A 165 -17.53 23.31 -2.37
C GLU A 165 -16.84 22.74 -3.61
N GLN A 166 -16.32 23.63 -4.46
CA GLN A 166 -15.32 23.28 -5.46
C GLN A 166 -13.97 23.12 -4.76
N GLY A 167 -13.23 22.07 -5.09
CA GLY A 167 -11.91 21.77 -4.54
C GLY A 167 -11.31 20.54 -5.20
N ASP A 168 -10.00 20.41 -5.13
CA ASP A 168 -9.29 19.20 -5.54
C ASP A 168 -9.26 18.16 -4.40
N GLU A 169 -8.92 16.92 -4.73
CA GLU A 169 -8.84 15.81 -3.76
C GLU A 169 -7.93 16.17 -2.57
N ARG A 170 -6.87 16.94 -2.80
CA ARG A 170 -5.95 17.43 -1.77
C ARG A 170 -6.68 18.31 -0.75
N ALA A 171 -7.44 19.31 -1.20
CA ALA A 171 -8.15 20.22 -0.31
C ALA A 171 -9.18 19.47 0.55
N PHE A 172 -9.89 18.53 -0.05
CA PHE A 172 -10.86 17.67 0.62
C PHE A 172 -10.21 16.75 1.66
N LEU A 173 -9.13 16.05 1.31
CA LEU A 173 -8.36 15.22 2.25
C LEU A 173 -7.79 16.05 3.41
N ARG A 174 -7.23 17.22 3.11
CA ARG A 174 -6.72 18.16 4.13
C ARG A 174 -7.83 18.56 5.10
N LYS A 175 -9.00 18.95 4.60
CA LYS A 175 -10.17 19.26 5.44
C LYS A 175 -10.61 18.04 6.26
N PHE A 176 -10.66 16.86 5.64
CA PHE A 176 -11.05 15.63 6.32
C PHE A 176 -10.13 15.32 7.51
N PHE A 177 -8.81 15.43 7.35
CA PHE A 177 -7.84 15.10 8.40
C PHE A 177 -7.51 16.25 9.34
N ARG A 178 -7.79 17.51 8.97
CA ARG A 178 -7.50 18.68 9.82
C ARG A 178 -8.70 19.28 10.56
N SER A 179 -9.92 19.05 10.12
CA SER A 179 -11.09 19.72 10.72
C SER A 179 -11.87 18.80 11.67
N GLY A 180 -11.88 19.16 12.96
CA GLY A 180 -12.72 18.56 14.01
C GLY A 180 -11.90 17.96 15.17
N GLU A 181 -12.50 17.87 16.36
CA GLU A 181 -11.87 17.30 17.56
C GLU A 181 -11.48 15.82 17.36
N GLY A 182 -10.26 15.47 17.79
CA GLY A 182 -9.78 14.08 17.77
C GLY A 182 -9.31 13.61 16.40
N LYS A 183 -9.04 14.55 15.47
CA LYS A 183 -8.46 14.25 14.16
C LYS A 183 -6.94 14.39 14.15
N PRO A 184 -6.23 13.83 13.15
CA PRO A 184 -4.77 13.75 13.19
C PRO A 184 -4.06 15.11 13.28
N ALA A 185 -4.70 16.21 12.87
CA ALA A 185 -4.14 17.55 13.06
C ALA A 185 -4.10 18.02 14.52
N ASP A 186 -4.93 17.45 15.40
CA ASP A 186 -4.88 17.66 16.85
C ASP A 186 -3.83 16.73 17.51
N SER A 187 -3.24 15.81 16.75
CA SER A 187 -2.17 14.95 17.24
C SER A 187 -0.81 15.65 17.19
N LYS A 188 0.16 15.14 17.96
CA LYS A 188 1.56 15.60 18.00
C LYS A 188 2.25 15.65 16.61
N TYR A 189 1.68 14.98 15.60
CA TYR A 189 2.24 14.85 14.26
C TYR A 189 1.56 15.84 13.30
N CYS A 190 2.17 17.00 13.09
CA CYS A 190 1.71 17.97 12.10
C CYS A 190 1.82 17.38 10.70
N LEU A 191 0.69 17.03 10.07
CA LEU A 191 0.66 16.58 8.68
C LEU A 191 1.03 17.72 7.74
N THR A 192 2.04 17.51 6.92
CA THR A 192 2.58 18.50 5.97
C THR A 192 1.70 18.62 4.73
N GLU A 193 1.92 19.69 3.96
CA GLU A 193 1.26 19.83 2.66
C GLU A 193 1.73 18.77 1.66
N SER A 194 3.00 18.36 1.69
CA SER A 194 3.49 17.30 0.80
C SER A 194 2.86 15.94 1.10
N PHE A 195 2.49 15.66 2.36
CA PHE A 195 1.73 14.47 2.69
C PHE A 195 0.38 14.45 1.96
N PHE A 196 -0.36 15.56 1.98
CA PHE A 196 -1.67 15.64 1.32
C PHE A 196 -1.54 15.61 -0.21
N GLU A 197 -0.47 16.16 -0.78
CA GLU A 197 -0.16 16.02 -2.20
C GLU A 197 0.09 14.56 -2.59
N LEU A 198 0.91 13.83 -1.81
CA LEU A 198 1.15 12.41 -2.03
C LEU A 198 -0.16 11.61 -1.91
N LEU A 199 -0.92 11.83 -0.82
CA LEU A 199 -2.15 11.08 -0.57
C LEU A 199 -3.19 11.34 -1.65
N ALA A 200 -3.34 12.59 -2.11
CA ALA A 200 -4.21 12.94 -3.23
C ALA A 200 -3.75 12.26 -4.54
N GLY A 201 -2.45 12.20 -4.80
CA GLY A 201 -1.92 11.51 -5.98
C GLY A 201 -2.15 9.98 -5.94
N LEU A 202 -2.09 9.36 -4.76
CA LEU A 202 -2.42 7.93 -4.58
C LEU A 202 -3.94 7.66 -4.71
N LEU A 203 -4.75 8.58 -4.19
CA LEU A 203 -6.22 8.50 -4.16
C LEU A 203 -6.90 9.34 -5.26
N ALA A 204 -6.21 9.63 -6.36
CA ALA A 204 -6.79 10.37 -7.46
C ALA A 204 -8.02 9.62 -8.01
N LEU A 205 -9.16 10.31 -8.10
CA LEU A 205 -10.42 9.70 -8.51
C LEU A 205 -10.34 9.26 -9.97
N CYS A 206 -9.78 10.12 -10.83
CA CYS A 206 -9.47 9.78 -12.22
C CYS A 206 -8.25 8.84 -12.28
N PRO A 207 -8.37 7.58 -12.76
CA PRO A 207 -7.26 6.63 -12.76
C PRO A 207 -6.06 7.08 -13.60
N LYS A 208 -6.28 7.91 -14.63
CA LYS A 208 -5.22 8.47 -15.48
C LYS A 208 -4.36 9.52 -14.79
N GLN A 209 -4.87 10.14 -13.73
CA GLN A 209 -4.14 11.14 -12.94
C GLN A 209 -3.50 10.52 -11.69
N ARG A 210 -3.75 9.23 -11.45
CA ARG A 210 -3.23 8.52 -10.28
C ARG A 210 -1.74 8.25 -10.46
N LEU A 211 -0.97 8.50 -9.40
CA LEU A 211 0.46 8.21 -9.39
C LEU A 211 0.73 6.73 -9.66
N THR A 212 1.87 6.44 -10.27
CA THR A 212 2.47 5.11 -10.24
C THR A 212 3.24 4.92 -8.93
N ALA A 213 3.56 3.68 -8.58
CA ALA A 213 4.42 3.40 -7.42
C ALA A 213 5.80 4.07 -7.55
N ALA A 214 6.37 4.11 -8.76
CA ALA A 214 7.66 4.73 -9.03
C ALA A 214 7.64 6.25 -8.81
N GLU A 215 6.61 6.94 -9.31
CA GLU A 215 6.43 8.37 -9.11
C GLU A 215 6.17 8.69 -7.63
N ALA A 216 5.32 7.90 -6.96
CA ALA A 216 5.02 8.07 -5.54
C ALA A 216 6.27 7.92 -4.67
N LEU A 217 7.19 6.99 -4.99
CA LEU A 217 8.47 6.83 -4.26
C LEU A 217 9.42 8.01 -4.43
N GLN A 218 9.32 8.76 -5.53
CA GLN A 218 10.13 9.94 -5.79
C GLN A 218 9.49 11.24 -5.22
N HIS A 219 8.28 11.14 -4.67
CA HIS A 219 7.53 12.28 -4.17
C HIS A 219 8.31 13.07 -3.08
N PRO A 220 8.23 14.41 -3.03
CA PRO A 220 8.91 15.25 -2.03
C PRO A 220 8.68 14.82 -0.58
N PHE A 221 7.52 14.25 -0.28
CA PHE A 221 7.21 13.66 1.03
C PHE A 221 8.24 12.62 1.48
N PHE A 222 8.77 11.79 0.58
CA PHE A 222 9.81 10.81 0.93
C PHE A 222 11.23 11.32 0.71
N THR A 223 11.43 12.26 -0.22
CA THR A 223 12.77 12.67 -0.67
C THR A 223 13.29 13.97 -0.06
N LYS A 224 12.40 14.86 0.40
CA LYS A 224 12.75 16.19 0.92
C LYS A 224 12.32 16.40 2.37
N GLU A 225 11.18 15.86 2.77
CA GLU A 225 10.68 16.02 4.14
C GLU A 225 11.47 15.19 5.14
N LYS A 226 11.62 15.72 6.36
CA LYS A 226 12.29 15.05 7.48
C LYS A 226 11.27 14.63 8.55
N PRO A 227 11.48 13.49 9.24
CA PRO A 227 12.53 12.52 8.97
C PRO A 227 12.29 11.87 7.61
N VAL A 228 13.34 11.76 6.79
CA VAL A 228 13.26 10.89 5.62
C VAL A 228 12.96 9.47 6.13
N PRO A 229 12.39 8.57 5.31
CA PRO A 229 12.13 7.20 5.72
C PRO A 229 13.43 6.44 6.02
N GLU A 230 14.08 6.75 7.13
CA GLU A 230 15.24 6.05 7.62
C GLU A 230 14.73 4.80 8.29
N TRP A 231 15.35 3.68 7.90
CA TRP A 231 15.07 2.34 8.40
C TRP A 231 15.53 2.27 9.86
N HIS A 232 14.71 2.83 10.75
CA HIS A 232 15.09 3.03 12.13
C HIS A 232 14.48 1.93 12.99
N ALA A 233 15.22 0.82 13.09
CA ALA A 233 15.00 -0.20 14.12
C ALA A 233 14.87 0.42 15.54
N TRP A 234 15.52 1.56 15.79
CA TRP A 234 15.45 2.29 17.06
C TRP A 234 14.10 2.99 17.31
N HIS A 235 13.46 3.55 16.27
CA HIS A 235 12.13 4.14 16.40
C HIS A 235 11.08 3.07 16.70
N TRP A 236 11.19 1.88 16.10
CA TRP A 236 10.31 0.75 16.41
C TRP A 236 10.57 0.15 17.79
N ALA A 237 11.82 0.09 18.25
CA ALA A 237 12.15 -0.32 19.61
C ALA A 237 11.59 0.65 20.68
N LEU A 238 11.54 1.95 20.38
CA LEU A 238 10.87 2.93 21.25
C LEU A 238 9.34 2.84 21.14
N ALA A 239 8.80 2.78 19.92
CA ALA A 239 7.36 2.74 19.66
C ALA A 239 6.71 1.46 20.21
N SER A 240 7.40 0.31 20.16
CA SER A 240 6.92 -0.94 20.79
C SER A 240 6.87 -0.86 22.31
N ALA A 241 7.64 0.03 22.95
CA ALA A 241 7.50 0.33 24.37
C ALA A 241 6.30 1.26 24.67
N GLU A 242 5.80 2.00 23.66
CA GLU A 242 4.69 2.95 23.77
C GLU A 242 3.33 2.39 23.27
N ILE A 243 3.28 1.18 22.68
CA ILE A 243 2.01 0.54 22.28
C ILE A 243 1.13 0.36 23.52
N PRO A 244 -0.07 0.97 23.58
CA PRO A 244 -0.97 0.81 24.72
C PRO A 244 -1.30 -0.66 24.96
N ARG A 245 -1.11 -1.12 26.19
CA ARG A 245 -1.59 -2.43 26.68
C ARG A 245 -3.09 -2.46 26.45
N GLY A 246 -3.55 -3.12 25.39
CA GLY A 246 -4.98 -3.24 25.08
C GLY A 246 -5.78 -3.69 26.31
N ASP A 247 -6.95 -3.09 26.49
CA ASP A 247 -7.84 -3.35 27.62
C ASP A 247 -8.01 -4.85 27.89
N LYS A 248 -8.10 -5.20 29.17
CA LYS A 248 -8.11 -6.55 29.74
C LYS A 248 -9.29 -7.45 29.29
N LYS A 249 -9.97 -7.17 28.17
CA LYS A 249 -11.22 -7.82 27.76
C LYS A 249 -11.31 -8.30 26.29
N ALA A 250 -10.20 -8.44 25.55
CA ALA A 250 -10.23 -9.09 24.23
C ALA A 250 -9.91 -10.60 24.33
N LYS A 251 -10.69 -11.40 23.60
CA LYS A 251 -10.77 -12.88 23.65
C LYS A 251 -9.43 -13.58 23.39
N ALA A 252 -9.32 -14.79 23.95
CA ALA A 252 -8.16 -15.67 24.12
C ALA A 252 -7.34 -16.08 22.86
N GLY A 253 -7.51 -15.43 21.70
CA GLY A 253 -6.80 -15.73 20.45
C GLY A 253 -5.64 -14.78 20.10
N GLU A 254 -5.63 -13.54 20.61
CA GLU A 254 -4.58 -12.54 20.32
C GLU A 254 -3.33 -12.66 21.22
N ASP A 255 -3.36 -13.58 22.19
CA ASP A 255 -2.35 -13.69 23.25
C ASP A 255 -1.18 -14.61 22.87
N GLU A 256 -1.20 -15.23 21.69
CA GLU A 256 -0.18 -16.19 21.25
C GLU A 256 1.08 -15.50 20.75
N ALA A 257 0.96 -14.46 19.92
CA ALA A 257 2.08 -13.60 19.54
C ALA A 257 2.70 -12.90 20.78
N ARG A 258 1.87 -12.58 21.77
CA ARG A 258 2.29 -12.00 23.04
C ARG A 258 3.00 -13.01 23.95
N LYS A 259 2.52 -14.26 24.02
CA LYS A 259 3.22 -15.37 24.69
C LYS A 259 4.55 -15.67 24.03
N LEU A 260 4.60 -15.64 22.70
CA LEU A 260 5.84 -15.81 21.93
C LEU A 260 6.83 -14.67 22.25
N LEU A 261 6.38 -13.41 22.28
CA LEU A 261 7.20 -12.26 22.70
C LEU A 261 7.69 -12.38 24.14
N LYS A 262 6.86 -12.91 25.05
CA LYS A 262 7.21 -13.14 26.46
C LYS A 262 8.16 -14.34 26.65
N GLN A 263 8.03 -15.39 25.84
CA GLN A 263 8.90 -16.56 25.84
C GLN A 263 10.26 -16.22 25.23
N LEU A 264 10.30 -15.54 24.08
CA LEU A 264 11.52 -15.01 23.48
C LEU A 264 12.23 -14.03 24.43
N SER A 265 11.46 -13.19 25.14
CA SER A 265 11.99 -12.30 26.18
C SER A 265 12.49 -13.03 27.44
N LYS A 266 11.92 -14.18 27.81
CA LYS A 266 12.28 -14.93 29.03
C LYS A 266 13.41 -15.94 28.80
N GLU A 267 13.51 -16.52 27.61
CA GLU A 267 14.54 -17.49 27.26
C GLU A 267 15.89 -16.82 26.94
N GLU A 268 15.89 -15.57 26.44
CA GLU A 268 17.13 -14.87 26.07
C GLU A 268 17.60 -13.82 27.10
N VAL A 269 16.73 -13.39 28.01
CA VAL A 269 17.08 -12.50 29.12
C VAL A 269 16.88 -13.26 30.42
N GLY A 270 17.96 -13.90 30.89
CA GLY A 270 18.00 -14.48 32.23
C GLY A 270 17.58 -13.45 33.27
N GLY A 271 16.35 -13.63 33.76
CA GLY A 271 15.74 -13.04 34.96
C GLY A 271 15.99 -11.56 35.23
N VAL A 272 15.14 -10.66 34.72
CA VAL A 272 14.74 -9.44 35.45
C VAL A 272 13.31 -9.07 35.03
N VAL A 273 12.35 -9.23 35.94
CA VAL A 273 11.03 -8.57 35.85
C VAL A 273 10.94 -7.59 37.02
N GLU A 274 10.24 -6.50 36.74
CA GLU A 274 9.67 -5.50 37.67
C GLU A 274 10.53 -4.28 37.97
N ASP A 275 10.20 -3.16 37.31
CA ASP A 275 9.73 -2.00 38.06
C ASP A 275 8.84 -1.09 37.20
N ASP A 276 7.65 -0.76 37.71
CA ASP A 276 6.53 -0.11 37.01
C ASP A 276 6.60 1.44 37.11
N LYS A 277 7.79 2.02 36.90
CA LYS A 277 7.99 3.48 36.97
C LYS A 277 8.97 3.97 35.91
N GLY A 278 8.42 4.38 34.76
CA GLY A 278 9.01 5.21 33.70
C GLY A 278 10.44 5.74 33.86
N LYS A 279 11.44 4.86 33.97
CA LYS A 279 12.87 5.19 33.93
C LYS A 279 13.47 4.56 32.68
N ALA A 280 14.42 5.29 32.09
CA ALA A 280 15.14 4.88 30.90
C ALA A 280 15.67 3.43 31.00
N PRO A 281 15.69 2.67 29.89
CA PRO A 281 16.15 1.29 29.90
C PRO A 281 17.57 1.18 30.49
N GLY A 282 17.73 0.37 31.53
CA GLY A 282 19.01 0.15 32.20
C GLY A 282 20.07 -0.43 31.25
N GLY A 283 21.35 -0.24 31.57
CA GLY A 283 22.48 -0.52 30.67
C GLY A 283 22.50 -1.91 30.00
N LYS A 284 21.90 -2.94 30.62
CA LYS A 284 21.76 -4.28 30.04
C LYS A 284 20.76 -4.33 28.86
N ALA A 285 19.66 -3.59 28.93
CA ALA A 285 18.69 -3.48 27.83
C ALA A 285 19.30 -2.73 26.64
N LYS A 286 20.12 -1.70 26.90
CA LYS A 286 20.91 -1.03 25.85
C LYS A 286 21.86 -1.98 25.13
N ALA A 287 22.55 -2.85 25.86
CA ALA A 287 23.49 -3.81 25.28
C ALA A 287 22.79 -4.88 24.42
N VAL A 288 21.60 -5.35 24.82
CA VAL A 288 20.80 -6.29 24.01
C VAL A 288 20.31 -5.61 22.73
N LEU A 289 19.84 -4.37 22.83
CA LEU A 289 19.43 -3.58 21.67
C LEU A 289 20.60 -3.31 20.70
N GLU A 290 21.81 -3.08 21.22
CA GLU A 290 23.02 -2.88 20.42
C GLU A 290 23.45 -4.18 19.72
N LYS A 291 23.31 -5.34 20.39
CA LYS A 291 23.52 -6.65 19.77
C LYS A 291 22.50 -6.94 18.65
N TRP A 292 21.23 -6.58 18.85
CA TRP A 292 20.20 -6.69 17.82
C TRP A 292 20.47 -5.77 16.64
N ARG A 293 20.95 -4.55 16.89
CA ARG A 293 21.43 -3.61 15.86
C ARG A 293 22.53 -4.24 15.00
N GLU A 294 23.58 -4.78 15.62
CA GLU A 294 24.68 -5.41 14.87
C GLU A 294 24.22 -6.62 14.04
N GLN A 295 23.29 -7.43 14.57
CA GLN A 295 22.74 -8.57 13.84
C GLN A 295 21.86 -8.13 12.66
N ALA A 296 21.05 -7.10 12.84
CA ALA A 296 20.23 -6.52 11.76
C ALA A 296 21.11 -5.90 10.67
N GLU A 297 22.13 -5.12 11.03
CA GLU A 297 23.10 -4.54 10.10
C GLU A 297 23.85 -5.64 9.31
N LYS A 298 24.24 -6.74 9.97
CA LYS A 298 24.84 -7.90 9.30
C LYS A 298 23.89 -8.56 8.31
N ARG A 299 22.62 -8.76 8.68
CA ARG A 299 21.59 -9.32 7.78
C ARG A 299 21.34 -8.41 6.59
N GLN A 300 21.25 -7.09 6.80
CA GLN A 300 21.08 -6.10 5.74
C GLN A 300 22.26 -6.13 4.76
N GLN A 301 23.50 -6.18 5.26
CA GLN A 301 24.67 -6.33 4.39
C GLN A 301 24.65 -7.65 3.61
N GLN A 302 24.15 -8.73 4.22
CA GLN A 302 24.03 -10.04 3.57
C GLN A 302 22.95 -10.04 2.48
N GLU A 303 21.82 -9.38 2.71
CA GLU A 303 20.76 -9.20 1.72
C GLU A 303 21.16 -8.23 0.60
N LEU A 304 21.87 -7.15 0.91
CA LEU A 304 22.43 -6.24 -0.10
C LEU A 304 23.44 -6.98 -0.99
N LYS A 305 24.31 -7.81 -0.39
CA LYS A 305 25.20 -8.71 -1.13
C LYS A 305 24.42 -9.71 -1.99
N ARG A 306 23.33 -10.29 -1.48
CA ARG A 306 22.47 -11.22 -2.24
C ARG A 306 21.74 -10.52 -3.38
N SER A 307 21.22 -9.31 -3.15
CA SER A 307 20.54 -8.48 -4.15
C SER A 307 21.51 -8.03 -5.23
N ASN A 308 22.71 -7.55 -4.85
CA ASN A 308 23.76 -7.21 -5.79
C ASN A 308 24.25 -8.44 -6.57
N SER A 309 24.42 -9.59 -5.92
CA SER A 309 24.74 -10.86 -6.59
C SER A 309 23.64 -11.29 -7.57
N MET A 310 22.36 -11.11 -7.23
CA MET A 310 21.26 -11.36 -8.17
C MET A 310 21.25 -10.38 -9.34
N LYS A 311 21.56 -9.09 -9.11
CA LYS A 311 21.71 -8.08 -10.18
C LYS A 311 22.92 -8.37 -11.07
N GLU A 312 24.03 -8.82 -10.51
CA GLU A 312 25.22 -9.23 -11.25
C GLU A 312 24.97 -10.51 -12.07
N LYS A 313 24.28 -11.50 -11.50
CA LYS A 313 23.83 -12.69 -12.23
C LYS A 313 22.87 -12.31 -13.37
N ALA A 314 21.92 -11.41 -13.11
CA ALA A 314 21.00 -10.92 -14.14
C ALA A 314 21.75 -10.20 -15.28
N LYS A 315 22.75 -9.35 -14.95
CA LYS A 315 23.63 -8.71 -15.96
C LYS A 315 24.52 -9.70 -16.69
N ALA A 316 25.01 -10.75 -16.03
CA ALA A 316 25.83 -11.79 -16.66
C ALA A 316 25.03 -12.65 -17.65
N GLU A 317 23.71 -12.74 -17.47
CA GLU A 317 22.78 -13.42 -18.38
C GLU A 317 22.26 -12.52 -19.52
N GLU A 318 22.62 -11.24 -19.56
CA GLU A 318 22.26 -10.34 -20.67
C GLU A 318 23.10 -10.67 -21.93
N VAL A 319 22.42 -11.13 -22.98
CA VAL A 319 23.01 -11.35 -24.30
C VAL A 319 22.71 -10.11 -25.17
N PRO A 320 23.72 -9.44 -25.75
CA PRO A 320 23.50 -8.20 -26.50
C PRO A 320 22.45 -8.37 -27.61
N GLY A 321 21.43 -7.51 -27.60
CA GLY A 321 20.32 -7.55 -28.56
C GLY A 321 19.24 -8.59 -28.26
N TRP A 322 19.37 -9.37 -27.18
CA TRP A 322 18.34 -10.30 -26.70
C TRP A 322 17.82 -9.90 -25.32
N THR A 323 16.52 -10.05 -25.12
CA THR A 323 15.82 -9.76 -23.87
C THR A 323 15.19 -11.05 -23.35
N LYS A 324 15.26 -11.30 -22.04
CA LYS A 324 14.74 -12.53 -21.41
C LYS A 324 13.29 -12.31 -20.98
N HIS A 325 12.40 -13.17 -21.44
CA HIS A 325 10.95 -13.11 -21.23
C HIS A 325 10.42 -14.42 -20.66
N TRP A 326 9.35 -14.37 -19.89
CA TRP A 326 8.67 -15.57 -19.38
C TRP A 326 7.53 -15.97 -20.30
N SER A 327 7.47 -17.24 -20.71
CA SER A 327 6.29 -17.77 -21.40
C SER A 327 5.34 -18.41 -20.40
N SER A 328 4.14 -17.84 -20.30
CA SER A 328 3.04 -18.40 -19.51
C SER A 328 2.49 -19.70 -20.11
N SER A 329 2.50 -19.86 -21.44
CA SER A 329 2.00 -21.07 -22.11
C SER A 329 2.94 -22.26 -21.96
N GLN A 330 4.26 -22.02 -21.94
CA GLN A 330 5.25 -23.10 -21.79
C GLN A 330 5.87 -23.18 -20.39
N GLN A 331 5.45 -22.33 -19.44
CA GLN A 331 5.95 -22.28 -18.06
C GLN A 331 7.49 -22.26 -17.99
N ARG A 332 8.13 -21.51 -18.90
CA ARG A 332 9.59 -21.39 -18.98
C ARG A 332 10.02 -20.06 -19.61
N TYR A 333 11.27 -19.66 -19.36
CA TYR A 333 11.87 -18.48 -19.99
C TYR A 333 12.20 -18.72 -21.46
N TYR A 334 12.11 -17.66 -22.27
CA TYR A 334 12.61 -17.56 -23.63
C TYR A 334 13.33 -16.22 -23.84
N TYR A 335 14.10 -16.11 -24.90
CA TYR A 335 14.87 -14.93 -25.27
C TYR A 335 14.32 -14.34 -26.55
N HIS A 336 14.09 -13.03 -26.59
CA HIS A 336 13.60 -12.30 -27.74
C HIS A 336 14.68 -11.36 -28.29
N ASN A 337 15.04 -11.49 -29.56
CA ASN A 337 16.00 -10.61 -30.20
C ASN A 337 15.32 -9.32 -30.68
N VAL A 338 15.70 -8.20 -30.08
CA VAL A 338 15.09 -6.88 -30.33
C VAL A 338 15.38 -6.36 -31.75
N LYS A 339 16.46 -6.82 -32.38
CA LYS A 339 16.84 -6.39 -33.75
C LYS A 339 16.22 -7.25 -34.84
N THR A 340 16.08 -8.55 -34.60
CA THR A 340 15.63 -9.52 -35.62
C THR A 340 14.21 -10.04 -35.40
N GLY A 341 13.58 -9.72 -34.26
CA GLY A 341 12.26 -10.23 -33.85
C GLY A 341 12.23 -11.74 -33.56
N LYS A 342 13.39 -12.40 -33.45
CA LYS A 342 13.47 -13.87 -33.28
C LYS A 342 13.32 -14.28 -31.82
N ASN A 343 12.59 -15.36 -31.57
CA ASN A 343 12.48 -15.98 -30.26
C ASN A 343 13.33 -17.24 -30.16
N SER A 344 14.00 -17.44 -29.02
CA SER A 344 14.80 -18.62 -28.70
C SER A 344 14.43 -19.14 -27.33
N TRP A 345 14.20 -20.45 -27.20
CA TRP A 345 13.92 -21.09 -25.91
C TRP A 345 15.17 -21.49 -25.14
N THR A 346 16.33 -21.37 -25.78
CA THR A 346 17.65 -21.59 -25.20
C THR A 346 18.41 -20.27 -25.15
N LEU A 347 19.34 -20.15 -24.19
CA LEU A 347 20.21 -18.97 -24.07
C LEU A 347 20.95 -18.78 -25.40
N PRO A 348 20.73 -17.68 -26.13
CA PRO A 348 21.40 -17.41 -27.39
C PRO A 348 22.90 -17.25 -27.14
N SER A 349 23.74 -17.81 -28.01
CA SER A 349 25.19 -17.59 -27.94
C SER A 349 25.49 -16.10 -28.17
N LYS A 350 26.51 -15.60 -27.46
CA LYS A 350 27.02 -14.23 -27.60
C LYS A 350 27.48 -13.93 -29.03
#